data_AF-A0A5E4KJR8-F1
#
_entry.id   AF-A0A5E4KJR8-F1
#
_cell.length_a   1.000
_cell.length_b   1.000
_cell.length_c   1.000
_cell.angle_alpha   90.00
_cell.angle_beta   90.00
_cell.angle_gamma   90.00
#
_symmetry.space_group_name_H-M   'P 1'
#
loop_
_entity.id
_entity.type
_entity.pdbx_description
1 polymer ?
#
loop_
_entity_poly.entity_id
_entity_poly.type
_entity_poly.pdbx_seq_one_letter_code
_entity_poly.pdbx_strand_id
1 'polypeptide(L)' 'MLETYLFLESVAKQFNEVVLETKIIKLPSGEPAKLRIELIDGSFADVWVSISGKYSYQWDRLETDGTIYR' A
#
# COMPACT_ATOMS: atom_id res chain seq x y z
N MET A 1 -3.56 8.45 -11.77
CA MET A 1 -2.80 7.78 -10.69
C MET A 1 -3.40 8.03 -9.32
N LEU A 2 -3.59 9.29 -8.89
CA LEU A 2 -4.16 9.57 -7.55
C LEU A 2 -5.53 8.92 -7.35
N GLU A 3 -6.43 9.01 -8.33
CA GLU A 3 -7.76 8.38 -8.27
C GLU A 3 -7.69 6.86 -8.05
N THR A 4 -6.76 6.18 -8.72
CA THR A 4 -6.54 4.74 -8.54
C THR A 4 -6.12 4.43 -7.11
N TYR A 5 -5.19 5.20 -6.54
CA TYR A 5 -4.78 5.00 -5.15
C TYR A 5 -5.90 5.32 -4.15
N LEU A 6 -6.72 6.35 -4.41
CA LEU A 6 -7.88 6.67 -3.57
C LEU A 6 -8.95 5.57 -3.63
N PHE A 7 -9.16 4.97 -4.80
CA PHE A 7 -10.05 3.82 -4.95
C PHE A 7 -9.52 2.60 -4.21
N LEU A 8 -8.24 2.26 -4.37
CA LEU A 8 -7.62 1.14 -3.64
C LEU A 8 -7.65 1.38 -2.12
N GLU A 9 -7.44 2.63 -1.69
CA GLU A 9 -7.56 3.02 -0.29
C GLU A 9 -8.97 2.78 0.25
N SER A 10 -10.00 3.16 -0.50
CA SER A 10 -11.39 2.98 -0.07
C SER A 10 -11.77 1.49 0.03
N VAL A 11 -11.21 0.64 -0.83
CA VAL A 11 -11.34 -0.81 -0.75
C VAL A 11 -10.61 -1.35 0.48
N ALA A 12 -9.35 -0.95 0.70
CA ALA A 12 -8.56 -1.41 1.85
C ALA A 12 -9.24 -1.07 3.19
N LYS A 13 -9.82 0.13 3.31
CA LYS A 13 -10.54 0.59 4.52
C LYS A 13 -11.80 -0.24 4.84
N GLN A 14 -12.30 -1.08 3.93
CA GLN A 14 -13.42 -1.98 4.21
C GLN A 14 -13.00 -3.19 5.07
N PHE A 15 -11.69 -3.49 5.16
CA PHE A 15 -11.13 -4.62 5.90
C PHE A 15 -10.51 -4.16 7.22
N ASN A 16 -11.28 -3.48 8.07
CA ASN A 16 -10.80 -2.87 9.32
C ASN A 16 -10.33 -3.89 10.37
N GLU A 17 -10.65 -5.17 10.19
CA GLU A 17 -10.20 -6.27 11.02
C GLU A 17 -8.76 -6.69 10.73
N VAL A 18 -8.20 -6.28 9.59
CA VAL A 18 -6.81 -6.58 9.19
C VAL A 18 -6.00 -5.31 8.92
N VAL A 19 -6.64 -4.26 8.38
CA VAL A 19 -6.01 -2.99 8.02
C VAL A 19 -6.03 -2.04 9.20
N LEU A 20 -4.84 -1.62 9.62
CA LEU A 20 -4.64 -0.63 10.67
C LEU A 20 -4.72 0.79 10.11
N GLU A 21 -3.99 1.07 9.03
CA GLU A 21 -3.93 2.40 8.40
C GLU A 21 -3.58 2.29 6.91
N THR A 22 -3.92 3.32 6.15
CA THR A 22 -3.49 3.49 4.75
C THR A 22 -2.81 4.84 4.55
N LYS A 23 -1.75 4.86 3.73
CA LYS A 23 -1.01 6.09 3.40
C LYS A 23 -0.69 6.13 1.91
N ILE A 24 -1.12 7.19 1.23
CA ILE A 24 -0.65 7.49 -0.13
C ILE A 24 0.67 8.24 0.00
N ILE A 25 1.77 7.55 -0.30
CA ILE A 25 3.11 8.12 -0.26
C ILE A 25 3.36 8.85 -1.58
N LYS A 26 3.79 10.12 -1.47
CA LYS A 26 4.06 11.01 -2.61
C LYS A 26 5.56 11.17 -2.82
N LEU A 27 5.96 11.40 -4.07
CA LEU A 27 7.31 11.85 -4.42
C LEU A 27 7.54 13.28 -3.91
N PRO A 28 8.80 13.75 -3.83
CA PRO A 28 9.10 15.14 -3.47
C PRO A 28 8.42 16.17 -4.39
N SER A 29 8.17 15.80 -5.64
CA SER A 29 7.44 16.59 -6.64
C SER A 29 5.92 16.62 -6.44
N GLY A 30 5.39 15.83 -5.50
CA GLY A 30 3.99 15.82 -5.08
C GLY A 30 3.12 14.76 -5.76
N GLU A 31 3.60 14.11 -6.82
CA GLU A 31 2.86 13.01 -7.44
C GLU A 31 2.77 11.79 -6.52
N PRO A 32 1.65 11.04 -6.53
CA PRO A 32 1.52 9.82 -5.75
C PRO A 32 2.46 8.73 -6.30
N ALA A 33 3.29 8.19 -5.42
CA ALA A 33 4.27 7.16 -5.73
C ALA A 33 3.72 5.75 -5.49
N LYS A 34 3.07 5.53 -4.34
CA LYS A 34 2.53 4.24 -3.91
C LYS A 34 1.44 4.39 -2.86
N LEU A 35 0.65 3.34 -2.67
CA LEU A 35 -0.21 3.16 -1.51
C LEU A 35 0.48 2.20 -0.54
N ARG A 36 0.65 2.61 0.71
CA ARG A 36 1.02 1.74 1.83
C ARG A 36 -0.21 1.38 2.63
N ILE A 37 -0.35 0.10 2.95
CA ILE A 37 -1.38 -0.45 3.82
C ILE A 37 -0.66 -1.07 5.02
N GLU A 38 -0.82 -0.47 6.19
CA GLU A 38 -0.29 -0.98 7.45
C GLU A 38 -1.29 -1.98 8.03
N LEU A 39 -0.82 -3.15 8.44
CA LEU A 39 -1.64 -4.24 8.98
C LEU A 39 -1.51 -4.32 10.50
N ILE A 40 -2.51 -4.88 11.15
CA ILE A 40 -2.58 -4.97 12.62
C ILE A 40 -1.44 -5.81 13.25
N ASP A 41 -0.75 -6.65 12.47
CA ASP A 41 0.39 -7.46 12.93
C ASP A 41 1.74 -6.73 12.83
N GLY A 42 1.72 -5.43 12.51
CA GLY A 42 2.90 -4.59 12.35
C GLY A 42 3.58 -4.70 10.98
N SER A 43 3.11 -5.60 10.11
CA SER A 43 3.58 -5.69 8.72
C SER A 43 2.91 -4.63 7.83
N PHE A 44 3.43 -4.44 6.60
CA PHE A 44 2.81 -3.54 5.64
C PHE A 44 2.86 -4.07 4.21
N ALA A 45 1.84 -3.72 3.42
CA ALA A 45 1.83 -3.93 1.98
C ALA A 45 2.00 -2.60 1.25
N ASP A 46 2.99 -2.52 0.37
CA ASP A 46 3.13 -1.41 -0.57
C ASP A 46 2.59 -1.83 -1.95
N VAL A 47 1.83 -0.95 -2.59
CA VAL A 47 1.27 -1.13 -3.94
C VAL A 47 1.73 0.01 -4.84
N TRP A 48 2.32 -0.35 -5.98
CA TRP A 48 2.71 0.58 -7.04
C TRP A 48 1.87 0.33 -8.27
N VAL A 49 1.42 1.41 -8.88
CA VAL A 49 0.71 1.37 -10.16
C VAL A 49 1.44 2.30 -11.13
N SER A 50 1.62 1.87 -12.37
CA SER A 50 2.19 2.67 -13.45
C SER A 50 1.09 3.37 -14.25
N ILE A 51 1.46 4.39 -15.02
CA ILE A 51 0.54 5.10 -15.93
C ILE A 51 -0.08 4.14 -16.96
N SER A 52 0.65 3.09 -17.36
CA SER A 52 0.16 2.06 -18.28
C SER A 52 -0.80 1.04 -17.66
N GLY A 53 -1.13 1.15 -16.37
CA GLY A 53 -1.99 0.21 -15.65
C GLY A 53 -1.28 -1.04 -15.13
N LYS A 54 0.00 -1.27 -15.47
CA LYS A 54 0.81 -2.30 -14.79
C LYS A 54 0.94 -1.96 -13.30
N TYR A 55 0.90 -2.96 -12.44
CA TYR A 55 1.06 -2.81 -11.01
C TYR A 55 2.02 -3.86 -10.44
N SER A 56 2.51 -3.58 -9.24
CA SER A 56 3.28 -4.50 -8.42
C SER A 56 2.95 -4.25 -6.95
N TYR A 57 3.17 -5.24 -6.10
CA TYR A 57 3.06 -5.07 -4.67
C TYR A 57 4.23 -5.73 -3.95
N GLN A 58 4.42 -5.36 -2.69
CA GLN A 58 5.34 -6.03 -1.79
C GLN A 58 4.70 -6.07 -0.41
N TRP A 59 4.63 -7.24 0.19
CA TRP A 59 4.26 -7.40 1.59
C TRP A 59 5.53 -7.60 2.41
N ASP A 60 5.84 -6.62 3.24
CA ASP A 60 7.00 -6.60 4.12
C ASP A 60 6.58 -7.00 5.54
N ARG A 61 7.17 -8.09 6.03
CA ARG A 61 6.96 -8.61 7.39
C ARG A 61 8.30 -8.71 8.13
N LEU A 62 9.29 -7.89 7.78
CA LEU A 62 10.64 -7.97 8.34
C LEU A 62 10.64 -7.88 9.87
N GLU A 63 9.88 -6.94 10.43
CA GLU A 63 9.75 -6.75 11.88
C GLU A 63 8.88 -7.83 12.55
N THR A 64 8.08 -8.58 11.78
CA THR A 64 7.22 -9.65 12.29
C THR A 64 7.95 -11.01 12.31
N ASP A 65 8.52 -11.42 11.18
CA ASP A 65 9.18 -12.73 11.03
C ASP A 65 10.33 -12.76 10.01
N GLY A 66 10.78 -11.61 9.52
CA GLY A 66 11.89 -11.52 8.57
C GLY A 66 11.52 -11.86 7.11
N THR A 67 10.24 -12.04 6.78
CA THR A 67 9.81 -12.43 5.42
C THR A 67 9.38 -11.24 4.55
N ILE A 68 9.52 -11.40 3.23
CA ILE A 68 9.02 -10.46 2.22
C ILE A 68 8.34 -11.26 1.10
N TYR A 69 7.11 -10.89 0.77
CA TYR A 69 6.35 -11.45 -0.36
C TYR A 69 6.19 -10.39 -1.47
N ARG A 70 6.12 -10.83 -2.73
CA ARG A 70 6.09 -9.96 -3.92
C ARG A 70 5.06 -10.47 -4.92
#